data_AF-A0A1W1I8G8-F1
#
_entry.id   AF-A0A1W1I8G8-F1
#
_cell.length_a   1.000
_cell.length_b   1.000
_cell.length_c   1.000
_cell.angle_alpha   90.00
_cell.angle_beta   90.00
_cell.angle_gamma   90.00
#
_symmetry.space_group_name_H-M   'P 1'
#
loop_
_entity.id
_entity.type
_entity.pdbx_description
1 polymer ?
#
loop_
_entity_poly.entity_id
_entity_poly.type
_entity_poly.pdbx_seq_one_letter_code
_entity_poly.pdbx_strand_id
1 'polypeptide(L)'
;MTDFTLRHIALATLCLGALLSTLNVAAQDLNGRGPLHIVSDPAEITAFLPPSTHLMLEPSSIERFLDQLDERPPDWKTVYGQGHHDPGHDDRLFALNRERDRRREGNPALSWLVAFAWIGELSPFDPQLGGFPVALGPKFIPTRWGVVRFKAEEPPGNLVVVADEASAGILNAESGRTLPANINVLMTGRLVPDESLVYDFSHEEEGLGLIMPFVRVEQVHYVLMR
;
A
#
# COMPACT_ATOMS: atom_id res chain seq x y z
N MET A 1 2.91 -57.72 -21.84
CA MET A 1 2.34 -56.36 -21.87
C MET A 1 2.24 -55.82 -20.44
N THR A 2 3.35 -55.49 -19.78
CA THR A 2 3.36 -54.89 -18.43
C THR A 2 4.78 -54.41 -18.09
N ASP A 3 5.35 -53.48 -18.84
CA ASP A 3 6.66 -52.90 -18.42
C ASP A 3 7.02 -51.51 -18.99
N PHE A 4 6.14 -50.88 -19.77
CA PHE A 4 6.44 -49.58 -20.39
C PHE A 4 5.90 -48.37 -19.60
N THR A 5 5.02 -48.60 -18.64
CA THR A 5 4.28 -47.55 -17.92
C THR A 5 4.92 -47.11 -16.60
N LEU A 6 5.84 -47.89 -16.00
CA LEU A 6 6.45 -47.51 -14.70
C LEU A 6 7.60 -46.51 -14.81
N ARG A 7 8.31 -46.43 -15.94
CA ARG A 7 9.47 -45.52 -16.09
C ARG A 7 9.11 -44.04 -16.25
N HIS A 8 7.90 -43.73 -16.70
CA HIS A 8 7.45 -42.34 -16.91
C HIS A 8 6.89 -41.69 -15.63
N ILE A 9 6.43 -42.50 -14.66
CA ILE A 9 5.88 -42.00 -13.40
C ILE A 9 7.00 -41.54 -12.47
N ALA A 10 8.13 -42.27 -12.43
CA ALA A 10 9.26 -41.93 -11.57
C ALA A 10 9.99 -40.63 -11.97
N LEU A 11 9.96 -40.26 -13.26
CA LEU A 11 10.61 -39.02 -13.74
C LEU A 11 9.72 -37.78 -13.50
N ALA A 12 8.39 -37.95 -13.53
CA ALA A 12 7.44 -36.87 -13.26
C ALA A 12 7.45 -36.42 -11.78
N THR A 13 7.73 -37.34 -10.84
CA THR A 13 7.79 -37.01 -9.41
C THR A 13 9.06 -36.27 -9.01
N LEU A 14 10.19 -36.49 -9.71
CA LEU A 14 11.45 -35.79 -9.41
C LEU A 14 11.45 -34.33 -9.90
N CYS A 15 10.74 -34.01 -10.98
CA CYS A 15 10.61 -32.63 -11.46
C CYS A 15 9.64 -31.80 -10.60
N LEU A 16 8.66 -32.43 -9.94
CA LEU A 16 7.71 -31.74 -9.06
C LEU A 16 8.34 -31.37 -7.71
N GLY A 17 9.30 -32.17 -7.22
CA GLY A 17 10.05 -31.87 -6.00
C GLY A 17 11.09 -30.75 -6.13
N ALA A 18 11.60 -30.49 -7.34
CA ALA A 18 12.59 -29.44 -7.59
C ALA A 18 11.97 -28.07 -7.93
N LEU A 19 10.70 -28.03 -8.35
CA LEU A 19 9.98 -26.77 -8.62
C LEU A 19 9.36 -26.11 -7.38
N LEU A 20 9.30 -26.81 -6.26
CA LEU A 20 8.80 -26.27 -4.98
C LEU A 20 9.90 -25.58 -4.14
N SER A 21 11.15 -25.62 -4.58
CA SER A 21 12.30 -25.11 -3.80
C SER A 21 12.62 -23.63 -4.03
N THR A 22 11.90 -22.92 -4.89
CA THR A 22 12.15 -21.49 -5.19
C THR A 22 11.03 -20.55 -4.77
N LEU A 23 10.01 -21.03 -4.06
CA LEU A 23 9.02 -20.18 -3.41
C LEU A 23 9.34 -19.99 -1.92
N ASN A 24 10.60 -19.72 -1.58
CA ASN A 24 10.89 -18.87 -0.43
C ASN A 24 10.68 -17.42 -0.89
N VAL A 25 9.44 -17.07 -1.23
CA VAL A 25 9.00 -15.71 -0.98
C VAL A 25 9.10 -15.60 0.53
N ALA A 26 10.13 -14.92 1.00
CA ALA A 26 10.17 -14.45 2.36
C ALA A 26 8.94 -13.54 2.53
N ALA A 27 7.81 -14.14 2.90
CA ALA A 27 6.77 -13.43 3.59
C ALA A 27 7.47 -12.93 4.85
N GLN A 28 7.97 -11.69 4.82
CA GLN A 28 8.23 -10.97 6.04
C GLN A 28 6.91 -10.98 6.77
N ASP A 29 6.87 -11.73 7.88
CA ASP A 29 5.73 -11.74 8.78
C ASP A 29 5.24 -10.30 8.99
N LEU A 30 3.93 -10.13 9.12
CA LEU A 30 3.28 -8.87 9.54
C LEU A 30 3.79 -8.33 10.89
N ASN A 31 4.79 -8.98 11.50
CA ASN A 31 5.56 -8.56 12.66
C ASN A 31 6.23 -7.18 12.51
N GLY A 32 6.08 -6.51 11.37
CA GLY A 32 6.48 -5.10 11.21
C GLY A 32 7.97 -4.91 11.40
N ARG A 33 8.80 -5.92 11.20
CA ARG A 33 10.24 -5.83 11.40
C ARG A 33 10.94 -6.15 10.10
N GLY A 34 11.80 -5.25 9.64
CA GLY A 34 12.43 -5.40 8.33
C GLY A 34 13.63 -4.48 8.11
N PRO A 35 14.45 -4.77 7.08
CA PRO A 35 15.58 -3.93 6.73
C PRO A 35 15.13 -2.60 6.12
N LEU A 36 16.01 -1.60 6.16
CA LEU A 36 15.86 -0.39 5.36
C LEU A 36 16.37 -0.64 3.93
N HIS A 37 15.52 -0.37 2.95
CA HIS A 37 15.90 -0.29 1.55
C HIS A 37 16.25 1.16 1.22
N ILE A 38 17.52 1.41 0.90
CA ILE A 38 17.95 2.70 0.38
C ILE A 38 17.91 2.61 -1.14
N VAL A 39 17.11 3.46 -1.77
CA VAL A 39 16.89 3.44 -3.22
C VAL A 39 17.09 4.84 -3.79
N SER A 40 17.60 4.91 -5.02
CA SER A 40 17.81 6.18 -5.72
C SER A 40 16.82 6.44 -6.86
N ASP A 41 16.21 5.38 -7.39
CA ASP A 41 15.14 5.46 -8.39
C ASP A 41 13.88 4.75 -7.88
N PRO A 42 12.67 5.34 -7.98
CA PRO A 42 11.42 4.64 -7.70
C PRO A 42 11.25 3.29 -8.42
N ALA A 43 11.89 3.09 -9.58
CA ALA A 43 11.90 1.81 -10.28
C ALA A 43 12.56 0.68 -9.47
N GLU A 44 13.56 0.99 -8.64
CA GLU A 44 14.24 0.01 -7.78
C GLU A 44 13.28 -0.58 -6.73
N ILE A 45 12.23 0.15 -6.35
CA ILE A 45 11.20 -0.34 -5.44
C ILE A 45 10.55 -1.61 -5.99
N THR A 46 10.34 -1.68 -7.31
CA THR A 46 9.69 -2.84 -7.92
C THR A 46 10.53 -4.12 -7.82
N ALA A 47 11.84 -4.03 -7.59
CA ALA A 47 12.74 -5.17 -7.57
C ALA A 47 12.54 -6.09 -6.35
N PHE A 48 12.01 -5.56 -5.24
CA PHE A 48 11.76 -6.31 -4.01
C PHE A 48 10.27 -6.50 -3.70
N LEU A 49 9.38 -5.96 -4.55
CA LEU A 49 7.95 -6.18 -4.42
C LEU A 49 7.51 -7.48 -5.11
N PRO A 50 6.36 -8.05 -4.71
CA PRO A 50 5.79 -9.18 -5.43
C PRO A 50 5.53 -8.83 -6.91
N PRO A 51 5.64 -9.80 -7.83
CA PRO A 51 5.33 -9.58 -9.23
C PRO A 51 3.92 -9.03 -9.43
N SER A 52 3.74 -8.22 -10.48
CA SER A 52 2.45 -7.60 -10.83
C SER A 52 1.90 -6.61 -9.80
N THR A 53 2.71 -6.15 -8.83
CA THR A 53 2.31 -5.08 -7.91
C THR A 53 2.19 -3.74 -8.64
N HIS A 54 1.07 -3.06 -8.45
CA HIS A 54 0.82 -1.73 -8.97
C HIS A 54 1.26 -0.68 -7.94
N LEU A 55 2.29 0.11 -8.27
CA LEU A 55 2.79 1.19 -7.42
C LEU A 55 1.83 2.38 -7.40
N MET A 56 1.32 2.72 -6.21
CA MET A 56 0.40 3.82 -5.93
C MET A 56 1.08 4.95 -5.15
N LEU A 57 2.26 5.35 -5.61
CA LEU A 57 3.07 6.41 -4.98
C LEU A 57 2.89 7.77 -5.63
N GLU A 58 2.59 7.77 -6.92
CA GLU A 58 2.49 8.97 -7.75
C GLU A 58 1.04 9.25 -8.18
N PRO A 59 0.62 10.52 -8.26
CA PRO A 59 -0.73 10.90 -8.67
C PRO A 59 -1.19 10.21 -9.96
N SER A 60 -0.35 10.17 -11.00
CA SER A 60 -0.71 9.61 -12.31
C SER A 60 -0.99 8.10 -12.28
N SER A 61 -0.34 7.35 -11.38
CA SER A 61 -0.60 5.92 -11.22
C SER A 61 -1.90 5.68 -10.45
N ILE A 62 -2.14 6.48 -9.41
CA ILE A 62 -3.37 6.45 -8.62
C ILE A 62 -4.58 6.84 -9.47
N GLU A 63 -4.46 7.89 -10.29
CA GLU A 63 -5.54 8.33 -11.18
C GLU A 63 -5.90 7.26 -12.20
N ARG A 64 -4.91 6.60 -12.82
CA ARG A 64 -5.16 5.48 -13.73
C ARG A 64 -5.86 4.32 -13.04
N PHE A 65 -5.51 4.04 -11.78
CA PHE A 65 -6.18 3.02 -11.00
C PHE A 65 -7.64 3.40 -10.71
N LEU A 66 -7.90 4.64 -10.30
CA LEU A 66 -9.26 5.14 -10.08
C LEU A 66 -10.09 5.18 -11.36
N ASP A 67 -9.48 5.49 -12.51
CA ASP A 67 -10.15 5.39 -13.82
C ASP A 67 -10.58 3.97 -14.15
N GLN A 68 -9.77 2.97 -13.81
CA GLN A 68 -10.15 1.57 -14.04
C GLN A 68 -11.30 1.15 -13.15
N LEU A 69 -11.42 1.70 -11.95
CA LEU A 69 -12.47 1.36 -11.00
C LEU A 69 -13.79 2.10 -11.26
N ASP A 70 -13.71 3.41 -11.47
CA ASP A 70 -14.86 4.31 -11.42
C ASP A 70 -15.00 5.20 -12.67
N GLU A 71 -14.13 5.02 -13.67
CA GLU A 71 -14.09 5.69 -14.99
C GLU A 71 -13.81 7.20 -14.97
N ARG A 72 -14.43 7.94 -14.04
CA ARG A 72 -14.36 9.40 -13.95
C ARG A 72 -14.46 9.91 -12.51
N PRO A 73 -13.79 11.04 -12.20
CA PRO A 73 -13.86 11.65 -10.89
C PRO A 73 -15.28 12.13 -10.56
N PRO A 74 -15.68 12.18 -9.28
CA PRO A 74 -16.93 12.81 -8.87
C PRO A 74 -16.93 14.29 -9.23
N ASP A 75 -18.12 14.84 -9.51
CA ASP A 75 -18.31 16.29 -9.49
C ASP A 75 -18.43 16.74 -8.02
N TRP A 76 -17.27 16.95 -7.38
CA TRP A 76 -17.21 17.29 -5.96
C TRP A 76 -18.00 18.53 -5.60
N LYS A 77 -18.08 19.52 -6.49
CA LYS A 77 -18.88 20.72 -6.26
C LYS A 77 -20.37 20.39 -6.15
N THR A 78 -20.89 19.55 -7.05
CA THR A 78 -22.29 19.12 -7.01
C THR A 78 -22.57 18.23 -5.80
N VAL A 79 -21.65 17.34 -5.43
CA VAL A 79 -21.80 16.48 -4.24
C VAL A 79 -21.77 17.34 -2.97
N TYR A 80 -20.80 18.25 -2.87
CA TYR A 80 -20.61 19.13 -1.70
C TYR A 80 -21.80 20.07 -1.50
N GLY A 81 -22.31 20.67 -2.58
CA GLY A 81 -23.45 21.59 -2.57
C GLY A 81 -23.12 22.94 -1.94
N GLN A 82 -23.93 23.37 -0.97
CA GLN A 82 -23.83 24.69 -0.33
C GLN A 82 -23.09 24.67 1.03
N GLY A 83 -22.17 23.72 1.22
CA GLY A 83 -21.42 23.58 2.47
C GLY A 83 -22.01 22.54 3.42
N HIS A 84 -21.37 22.37 4.58
CA HIS A 84 -21.76 21.40 5.60
C HIS A 84 -23.17 21.60 6.20
N HIS A 85 -23.79 22.76 5.95
CA HIS A 85 -25.17 23.05 6.39
C HIS A 85 -26.22 22.76 5.31
N ASP A 86 -25.80 22.30 4.12
CA ASP A 86 -26.73 21.83 3.10
C ASP A 86 -27.41 20.55 3.59
N PRO A 87 -28.75 20.53 3.75
CA PRO A 87 -29.45 19.39 4.32
C PRO A 87 -29.34 18.12 3.47
N GLY A 88 -28.96 18.22 2.19
CA GLY A 88 -28.71 17.08 1.31
C GLY A 88 -27.24 16.70 1.17
N HIS A 89 -26.32 17.31 1.93
CA HIS A 89 -24.88 17.06 1.85
C HIS A 89 -24.54 15.58 2.05
N ASP A 90 -24.94 15.03 3.19
CA ASP A 90 -24.67 13.63 3.56
C ASP A 90 -25.39 12.65 2.63
N ASP A 91 -26.64 12.94 2.26
CA ASP A 91 -27.44 12.10 1.37
C ASP A 91 -26.80 11.96 -0.01
N ARG A 92 -26.27 13.05 -0.59
CA ARG A 92 -25.58 13.02 -1.87
C ARG A 92 -24.28 12.22 -1.79
N LEU A 93 -23.50 12.40 -0.73
CA LEU A 93 -22.26 11.66 -0.52
C LEU A 93 -22.52 10.16 -0.31
N PHE A 94 -23.52 9.81 0.49
CA PHE A 94 -23.93 8.43 0.72
C PHE A 94 -24.45 7.77 -0.56
N ALA A 95 -25.29 8.47 -1.33
CA ALA A 95 -25.77 7.98 -2.63
C ALA A 95 -24.63 7.77 -3.63
N LEU A 96 -23.64 8.68 -3.66
CA LEU A 96 -22.44 8.55 -4.50
C LEU A 96 -21.65 7.28 -4.16
N ASN A 97 -21.35 7.05 -2.88
CA ASN A 97 -20.62 5.85 -2.43
C ASN A 97 -21.38 4.58 -2.83
N ARG A 98 -22.66 4.48 -2.46
CA ARG A 98 -23.54 3.35 -2.78
C ARG A 98 -23.65 3.05 -4.28
N GLU A 99 -23.67 4.09 -5.11
CA GLU A 99 -23.73 3.94 -6.57
C GLU A 99 -22.41 3.39 -7.12
N ARG A 100 -21.28 3.88 -6.64
CA ARG A 100 -19.98 3.45 -7.14
C ARG A 100 -19.58 2.07 -6.64
N ASP A 101 -19.91 1.72 -5.40
CA ASP A 101 -19.69 0.36 -4.87
C ASP A 101 -20.39 -0.69 -5.75
N ARG A 102 -21.66 -0.43 -6.12
CA ARG A 102 -22.40 -1.31 -7.05
C ARG A 102 -21.77 -1.40 -8.43
N ARG A 103 -21.16 -0.32 -8.94
CA ARG A 103 -20.52 -0.33 -10.27
C ARG A 103 -19.19 -1.08 -10.27
N ARG A 104 -18.48 -1.09 -9.16
CA ARG A 104 -17.21 -1.79 -9.03
C ARG A 104 -17.37 -3.30 -8.88
N GLU A 105 -18.57 -3.80 -8.55
CA GLU A 105 -18.78 -5.23 -8.35
C GLU A 105 -18.29 -6.04 -9.58
N GLY A 106 -17.40 -7.00 -9.33
CA GLY A 106 -16.78 -7.82 -10.38
C GLY A 106 -15.69 -7.13 -11.22
N ASN A 107 -15.35 -5.87 -10.94
CA ASN A 107 -14.27 -5.17 -11.63
C ASN A 107 -12.91 -5.85 -11.33
N PRO A 108 -12.15 -6.29 -12.35
CA PRO A 108 -10.86 -6.95 -12.15
C PRO A 108 -9.85 -6.13 -11.34
N ALA A 109 -9.92 -4.80 -11.40
CA ALA A 109 -9.02 -3.92 -10.66
C ALA A 109 -9.18 -4.02 -9.14
N LEU A 110 -10.31 -4.52 -8.63
CA LEU A 110 -10.48 -4.81 -7.20
C LEU A 110 -9.54 -5.91 -6.71
N SER A 111 -9.06 -6.78 -7.61
CA SER A 111 -8.15 -7.88 -7.27
C SER A 111 -6.67 -7.54 -7.39
N TRP A 112 -6.36 -6.32 -7.84
CA TRP A 112 -4.98 -5.88 -8.03
C TRP A 112 -4.22 -5.87 -6.71
N LEU A 113 -2.98 -6.36 -6.78
CA LEU A 113 -2.00 -6.14 -5.74
C LEU A 113 -1.47 -4.72 -5.88
N VAL A 114 -1.65 -3.89 -4.86
CA VAL A 114 -1.23 -2.49 -4.85
C VAL A 114 -0.18 -2.27 -3.79
N ALA A 115 0.76 -1.36 -4.04
CA ALA A 115 1.70 -0.89 -3.04
C ALA A 115 1.57 0.62 -2.86
N PHE A 116 1.32 1.06 -1.63
CA PHE A 116 1.15 2.47 -1.27
C PHE A 116 2.04 2.81 -0.07
N ALA A 117 2.36 4.09 0.12
CA ALA A 117 3.25 4.51 1.19
C ALA A 117 2.52 5.37 2.22
N TRP A 118 2.84 5.12 3.49
CA TRP A 118 2.67 6.08 4.58
C TRP A 118 4.02 6.68 4.97
N ILE A 119 3.97 7.80 5.67
CA ILE A 119 5.15 8.44 6.26
C ILE A 119 5.55 7.62 7.48
N GLY A 120 6.82 7.24 7.56
CA GLY A 120 7.42 6.63 8.74
C GLY A 120 8.39 7.60 9.39
N GLU A 121 8.14 7.94 10.65
CA GLU A 121 9.04 8.75 11.46
C GLU A 121 9.91 7.81 12.31
N LEU A 122 11.22 7.86 12.13
CA LEU A 122 12.14 7.04 12.92
C LEU A 122 12.37 7.63 14.31
N SER A 123 12.16 6.78 15.32
CA SER A 123 12.61 7.03 16.68
C SER A 123 14.09 6.67 16.85
N PRO A 124 14.77 7.15 17.89
CA PRO A 124 16.13 6.73 18.22
C PRO A 124 16.26 5.21 18.34
N PHE A 125 17.48 4.70 18.10
CA PHE A 125 17.77 3.27 18.21
C PHE A 125 17.40 2.73 19.59
N ASP A 126 16.61 1.67 19.61
CA ASP A 126 16.23 0.93 20.81
C ASP A 126 17.04 -0.38 20.86
N PRO A 127 17.94 -0.58 21.85
CA PRO A 127 18.72 -1.79 21.99
C PRO A 127 17.91 -3.01 22.43
N GLN A 128 16.75 -2.83 23.07
CA GLN A 128 15.86 -3.94 23.45
C GLN A 128 15.14 -4.48 22.22
N LEU A 129 14.71 -3.59 21.34
CA LEU A 129 14.12 -3.96 20.05
C LEU A 129 15.21 -4.27 19.01
N GLY A 130 16.47 -3.87 19.22
CA GLY A 130 17.56 -4.06 18.27
C GLY A 130 17.30 -3.38 16.92
N GLY A 131 16.78 -2.15 16.93
CA GLY A 131 16.42 -1.40 15.72
C GLY A 131 15.85 -0.03 16.02
N PHE A 132 15.35 0.65 14.97
CA PHE A 132 14.72 1.96 15.06
C PHE A 132 13.20 1.80 14.98
N PRO A 133 12.45 2.07 16.08
CA PRO A 133 11.00 2.06 16.05
C PRO A 133 10.45 3.09 15.07
N VAL A 134 9.31 2.80 14.44
CA VAL A 134 8.69 3.68 13.44
C VAL A 134 7.30 4.11 13.88
N ALA A 135 7.08 5.43 13.94
CA ALA A 135 5.73 5.99 14.05
C ALA A 135 5.15 6.22 12.64
N LEU A 136 3.88 5.86 12.45
CA LEU A 136 3.20 5.96 11.17
C LEU A 136 2.34 7.23 11.07
N GLY A 137 2.45 7.91 9.94
CA GLY A 137 1.57 9.01 9.54
C GLY A 137 0.94 8.76 8.17
N PRO A 138 -0.35 9.07 7.96
CA PRO A 138 -0.97 8.93 6.66
C PRO A 138 -0.32 9.86 5.63
N LYS A 139 -0.28 9.43 4.38
CA LYS A 139 0.12 10.26 3.25
C LYS A 139 -1.12 10.69 2.46
N PHE A 140 -1.21 12.00 2.18
CA PHE A 140 -2.24 12.59 1.35
C PHE A 140 -1.65 12.92 -0.01
N ILE A 141 -2.28 12.45 -1.09
CA ILE A 141 -1.77 12.59 -2.45
C ILE A 141 -2.81 13.36 -3.27
N PRO A 142 -2.55 14.64 -3.62
CA PRO A 142 -3.44 15.40 -4.49
C PRO A 142 -3.50 14.79 -5.89
N THR A 143 -4.71 14.67 -6.43
CA THR A 143 -4.98 14.15 -7.78
C THR A 143 -6.14 14.93 -8.41
N ARG A 144 -6.40 14.73 -9.70
CA ARG A 144 -7.63 15.24 -10.35
C ARG A 144 -8.92 14.63 -9.82
N TRP A 145 -8.82 13.51 -9.09
CA TRP A 145 -9.95 12.89 -8.43
C TRP A 145 -10.27 13.52 -7.08
N GLY A 146 -9.44 14.42 -6.56
CA GLY A 146 -9.45 14.88 -5.17
C GLY A 146 -8.17 14.43 -4.46
N VAL A 147 -8.16 14.49 -3.14
CA VAL A 147 -7.05 13.99 -2.33
C VAL A 147 -7.23 12.52 -2.07
N VAL A 148 -6.22 11.71 -2.37
CA VAL A 148 -6.24 10.28 -2.09
C VAL A 148 -5.45 10.00 -0.81
N ARG A 149 -6.06 9.24 0.09
CA ARG A 149 -5.44 8.75 1.33
C ARG A 149 -5.75 7.26 1.48
N PHE A 150 -4.78 6.42 1.16
CA PHE A 150 -4.91 4.98 1.40
C PHE A 150 -5.07 4.69 2.89
N LYS A 151 -5.99 3.76 3.21
CA LYS A 151 -6.21 3.22 4.55
C LYS A 151 -5.82 1.75 4.57
N ALA A 152 -5.08 1.34 5.58
CA ALA A 152 -4.95 -0.07 5.91
C ALA A 152 -6.22 -0.52 6.65
N GLU A 153 -6.79 -1.68 6.29
CA GLU A 153 -7.89 -2.32 7.04
C GLU A 153 -7.49 -2.50 8.51
N GLU A 154 -6.30 -3.05 8.71
CA GLU A 154 -5.61 -3.09 10.00
C GLU A 154 -4.21 -2.47 9.83
N PRO A 155 -3.94 -1.30 10.45
CA PRO A 155 -2.61 -0.69 10.39
C PRO A 155 -1.56 -1.62 11.04
N PRO A 156 -0.39 -1.81 10.42
CA PRO A 156 0.63 -2.67 10.98
C PRO A 156 1.22 -2.02 12.25
N GLY A 157 1.31 -2.80 13.32
CA GLY A 157 1.86 -2.37 14.61
C GLY A 157 3.30 -2.81 14.81
N ASN A 158 3.93 -2.33 15.90
CA ASN A 158 5.28 -2.74 16.33
C ASN A 158 6.36 -2.60 15.25
N LEU A 159 6.27 -1.53 14.44
CA LEU A 159 7.17 -1.32 13.33
C LEU A 159 8.60 -1.02 13.80
N VAL A 160 9.57 -1.78 13.30
CA VAL A 160 10.99 -1.62 13.61
C VAL A 160 11.84 -1.81 12.37
N VAL A 161 12.61 -0.77 12.03
CA VAL A 161 13.67 -0.84 11.02
C VAL A 161 14.90 -1.48 11.64
N VAL A 162 15.35 -2.58 11.05
CA VAL A 162 16.62 -3.23 11.39
C VAL A 162 17.68 -2.71 10.42
N ALA A 163 18.69 -2.05 10.95
CA ALA A 163 19.78 -1.52 10.14
C ALA A 163 21.00 -2.42 10.27
N ASP A 164 21.63 -2.76 9.15
CA ASP A 164 23.01 -3.24 9.16
C ASP A 164 23.95 -2.09 9.56
N GLU A 165 25.23 -2.39 9.81
CA GLU A 165 26.19 -1.42 10.33
C GLU A 165 26.35 -0.18 9.40
N ALA A 166 26.26 -0.38 8.09
CA ALA A 166 26.29 0.68 7.09
C ALA A 166 25.04 1.57 7.14
N SER A 167 23.86 0.95 7.21
CA SER A 167 22.57 1.66 7.29
C SER A 167 22.38 2.33 8.65
N ALA A 168 22.93 1.77 9.73
CA ALA A 168 22.85 2.33 11.08
C ALA A 168 23.62 3.66 11.17
N GLY A 169 24.78 3.78 10.51
CA GLY A 169 25.52 5.03 10.41
C GLY A 169 24.71 6.12 9.68
N ILE A 170 24.03 5.75 8.61
CA ILE A 170 23.14 6.64 7.85
C ILE A 170 21.95 7.07 8.70
N LEU A 171 21.26 6.12 9.34
CA LEU A 171 20.08 6.39 10.15
C LEU A 171 20.41 7.19 11.40
N ASN A 172 21.55 6.95 12.05
CA ASN A 172 22.00 7.75 13.18
C ASN A 172 22.35 9.18 12.75
N ALA A 173 22.99 9.36 11.58
CA ALA A 173 23.27 10.68 11.05
C ALA A 173 21.98 11.46 10.71
N GLU A 174 20.96 10.81 10.15
CA GLU A 174 19.67 11.44 9.86
C GLU A 174 18.83 11.67 11.12
N SER A 175 18.80 10.71 12.06
CA SER A 175 18.07 10.83 13.34
C SER A 175 18.71 11.84 14.30
N GLY A 176 20.02 12.11 14.15
CA GLY A 176 20.75 13.14 14.87
C GLY A 176 20.51 14.56 14.35
N ARG A 177 19.76 14.74 13.25
CA ARG A 177 19.31 16.05 12.78
C ARG A 177 18.12 16.48 13.62
N THR A 178 17.92 17.79 13.77
CA THR A 178 16.84 18.39 14.58
C THR A 178 15.42 18.05 14.06
N LEU A 179 15.33 17.40 12.90
CA LEU A 179 14.09 16.92 12.28
C LEU A 179 14.20 15.40 12.13
N PRO A 180 13.17 14.64 12.48
CA PRO A 180 13.21 13.19 12.40
C PRO A 180 13.41 12.73 10.95
N ALA A 181 14.20 11.67 10.78
CA ALA A 181 14.44 11.05 9.49
C ALA A 181 13.15 10.39 8.99
N ASN A 182 12.50 11.02 8.00
CA ASN A 182 11.30 10.45 7.38
C ASN A 182 11.68 9.38 6.36
N ILE A 183 11.14 8.19 6.54
CA ILE A 183 11.16 7.11 5.55
C ILE A 183 9.76 6.92 4.96
N ASN A 184 9.66 6.22 3.84
CA ASN A 184 8.40 5.68 3.37
C ASN A 184 8.21 4.29 3.98
N VAL A 185 7.08 4.07 4.64
CA VAL A 185 6.61 2.72 4.98
C VAL A 185 5.69 2.27 3.86
N LEU A 186 6.24 1.43 3.00
CA LEU A 186 5.56 0.88 1.85
C LEU A 186 4.75 -0.34 2.28
N MET A 187 3.45 -0.30 2.06
CA MET A 187 2.53 -1.38 2.35
C MET A 187 2.00 -1.96 1.05
N THR A 188 2.10 -3.27 0.92
CA THR A 188 1.59 -4.01 -0.23
C THR A 188 0.39 -4.84 0.20
N GLY A 189 -0.67 -4.85 -0.59
CA GLY A 189 -1.89 -5.57 -0.27
C GLY A 189 -2.95 -5.46 -1.36
N ARG A 190 -4.16 -5.92 -1.05
CA ARG A 190 -5.31 -5.85 -1.97
C ARG A 190 -6.43 -5.03 -1.38
N LEU A 191 -7.26 -4.46 -2.23
CA LEU A 191 -8.45 -3.76 -1.77
C LEU A 191 -9.35 -4.71 -0.97
N VAL A 192 -9.98 -4.19 0.08
CA VAL A 192 -11.05 -4.92 0.79
C VAL A 192 -12.24 -5.01 -0.16
N PRO A 193 -12.71 -6.20 -0.57
CA PRO A 193 -13.71 -6.32 -1.64
C PRO A 193 -14.99 -5.53 -1.36
N ASP A 194 -15.52 -5.61 -0.15
CA ASP A 194 -16.81 -5.03 0.24
C ASP A 194 -16.70 -3.56 0.70
N GLU A 195 -15.49 -3.05 0.95
CA GLU A 195 -15.22 -1.68 1.43
C GLU A 195 -14.08 -1.02 0.63
N SER A 196 -13.97 -1.37 -0.65
CA SER A 196 -12.76 -1.07 -1.43
C SER A 196 -12.38 0.41 -1.44
N LEU A 197 -13.32 1.31 -1.68
CA LEU A 197 -13.08 2.75 -1.75
C LEU A 197 -14.20 3.51 -1.04
N VAL A 198 -13.84 4.43 -0.16
CA VAL A 198 -14.75 5.39 0.47
C VAL A 198 -14.48 6.79 -0.03
N TYR A 199 -15.54 7.49 -0.44
CA TYR A 199 -15.55 8.89 -0.84
C TYR A 199 -16.05 9.74 0.33
N ASP A 200 -15.32 10.81 0.61
CA ASP A 200 -15.59 11.74 1.71
C ASP A 200 -15.12 13.15 1.31
N PHE A 201 -15.12 14.09 2.25
CA PHE A 201 -14.53 15.42 2.09
C PHE A 201 -13.28 15.58 2.96
N SER A 202 -12.32 16.35 2.44
CA SER A 202 -11.15 16.78 3.20
C SER A 202 -11.59 17.69 4.34
N HIS A 203 -10.89 17.58 5.47
CA HIS A 203 -11.05 18.50 6.59
C HIS A 203 -10.11 19.72 6.47
N GLU A 204 -9.18 19.70 5.50
CA GLU A 204 -8.20 20.76 5.30
C GLU A 204 -8.71 21.86 4.36
N GLU A 205 -9.52 21.49 3.37
CA GLU A 205 -10.09 22.43 2.38
C GLU A 205 -11.56 22.11 2.15
N GLU A 206 -12.39 23.14 2.27
CA GLU A 206 -13.84 23.03 2.14
C GLU A 206 -14.24 22.58 0.73
N GLY A 207 -15.04 21.52 0.63
CA GLY A 207 -15.50 20.98 -0.65
C GLY A 207 -14.48 20.18 -1.46
N LEU A 208 -13.25 20.04 -0.96
CA LEU A 208 -12.26 19.18 -1.57
C LEU A 208 -12.60 17.71 -1.29
N GLY A 209 -12.75 16.93 -2.35
CA GLY A 209 -13.00 15.50 -2.22
C GLY A 209 -11.84 14.72 -1.63
N LEU A 210 -12.16 13.74 -0.80
CA LEU A 210 -11.24 12.76 -0.22
C LEU A 210 -11.63 11.37 -0.71
N ILE A 211 -10.66 10.61 -1.21
CA ILE A 211 -10.85 9.22 -1.64
C ILE A 211 -9.96 8.33 -0.78
N MET A 212 -10.56 7.33 -0.17
CA MET A 212 -9.90 6.42 0.75
C MET A 212 -10.02 4.98 0.25
N PRO A 213 -9.07 4.50 -0.57
CA PRO A 213 -8.97 3.09 -0.85
C PRO A 213 -8.56 2.33 0.43
N PHE A 214 -9.33 1.31 0.82
CA PHE A 214 -9.02 0.43 1.94
C PHE A 214 -8.30 -0.81 1.46
N VAL A 215 -7.14 -1.06 2.03
CA VAL A 215 -6.24 -2.14 1.62
C VAL A 215 -6.02 -3.08 2.80
N ARG A 216 -6.27 -4.37 2.57
CA ARG A 216 -5.78 -5.43 3.45
C ARG A 216 -4.28 -5.60 3.21
N VAL A 217 -3.48 -5.13 4.17
CA VAL A 217 -2.02 -5.15 4.06
C VAL A 217 -1.52 -6.59 4.24
N GLU A 218 -0.64 -7.00 3.33
CA GLU A 218 -0.03 -8.33 3.30
C GLU A 218 1.47 -8.27 3.61
N GLN A 219 2.14 -7.18 3.21
CA GLN A 219 3.58 -6.98 3.39
C GLN A 219 3.91 -5.52 3.69
N VAL A 220 5.00 -5.31 4.43
CA VAL A 220 5.51 -3.99 4.80
C VAL A 220 6.99 -3.92 4.49
N HIS A 221 7.42 -2.84 3.83
CA HIS A 221 8.83 -2.55 3.54
C HIS A 221 9.18 -1.12 3.97
N TYR A 222 10.43 -0.92 4.36
CA TYR A 222 10.96 0.39 4.75
C TYR A 222 11.84 0.94 3.65
N VAL A 223 11.55 2.14 3.17
CA VAL A 223 12.25 2.72 2.02
C VAL A 223 12.72 4.13 2.35
N LEU A 224 14.01 4.39 2.17
CA LEU A 224 14.60 5.73 2.17
C LEU A 224 15.00 6.09 0.74
N MET A 225 14.36 7.12 0.19
CA MET A 225 14.73 7.69 -1.11
C MET A 225 15.95 8.59 -0.96
N ARG A 226 16.98 8.43 -1.81
CA ARG A 226 18.19 9.26 -1.81
C ARG A 226 18.69 9.64 -3.19
#